data_AF-A0A1H3MC99-F1
#
_entry.id   AF-A0A1H3MC99-F1
#
_cell.length_a   1.000
_cell.length_b   1.000
_cell.length_c   1.000
_cell.angle_alpha   90.00
_cell.angle_beta   90.00
_cell.angle_gamma   90.00
#
_symmetry.space_group_name_H-M   'P 1'
#
loop_
_entity.id
_entity.type
_entity.pdbx_description
1 polymer ?
#
loop_
_entity_poly.entity_id
_entity_poly.type
_entity_poly.pdbx_seq_one_letter_code
_entity_poly.pdbx_strand_id
1 'polypeptide(L)'
;MADKSTPAKKSPAAKRTSFKTVSEASVNSPAARASLDKTDERGPDLGTQARAKAEKLADQAKVAAGAKADDVKDKAGHRISDTADTIRNAGREFGADSYQAYAADYLADSLNKAAERIRTHDLEGVALEASAFARRNPAVVLGGAALLGFAAARLLKASDSRGRA
;
A
#
# COMPACT_ATOMS: atom_id res chain seq x y z
N MET A 1 -17.45 5.38 -73.70
CA MET A 1 -18.43 5.98 -72.75
C MET A 1 -19.35 4.85 -72.31
N ALA A 2 -19.56 4.50 -71.05
CA ALA A 2 -19.12 5.07 -69.79
C ALA A 2 -19.10 3.96 -68.70
N ASP A 3 -18.06 4.00 -67.89
CA ASP A 3 -18.03 3.85 -66.43
C ASP A 3 -18.99 2.83 -65.74
N LYS A 4 -18.42 1.72 -65.27
CA LYS A 4 -18.99 0.92 -64.17
C LYS A 4 -18.16 1.10 -62.89
N SER A 5 -18.25 2.27 -62.27
CA SER A 5 -17.80 2.48 -60.89
C SER A 5 -18.79 1.83 -59.92
N THR A 6 -18.36 0.74 -59.32
CA THR A 6 -19.06 0.10 -58.19
C THR A 6 -18.68 0.84 -56.91
N PRO A 7 -19.62 1.41 -56.12
CA PRO A 7 -19.25 2.02 -54.85
C PRO A 7 -19.12 0.93 -53.79
N ALA A 8 -17.97 0.94 -53.10
CA ALA A 8 -17.64 0.08 -51.99
C ALA A 8 -18.72 0.12 -50.89
N LYS A 9 -19.22 -1.06 -50.50
CA LYS A 9 -20.05 -1.24 -49.29
C LYS A 9 -19.26 -0.79 -48.06
N LYS A 10 -19.65 0.37 -47.51
CA LYS A 10 -19.20 0.84 -46.18
C LYS A 10 -19.61 -0.19 -45.13
N SER A 11 -18.61 -0.82 -44.52
CA SER A 11 -18.77 -1.60 -43.29
C SER A 11 -19.27 -0.69 -42.18
N PRO A 12 -20.27 -1.08 -41.37
CA PRO A 12 -20.66 -0.29 -40.20
C PRO A 12 -19.52 -0.38 -39.18
N ALA A 13 -18.87 0.75 -38.92
CA ALA A 13 -17.83 0.90 -37.93
C ALA A 13 -18.38 0.51 -36.55
N ALA A 14 -18.04 -0.68 -36.08
CA ALA A 14 -18.20 -1.07 -34.68
C ALA A 14 -17.40 -0.07 -33.84
N LYS A 15 -18.10 0.75 -33.05
CA LYS A 15 -17.51 1.56 -31.99
C LYS A 15 -16.85 0.60 -31.00
N ARG A 16 -15.56 0.34 -31.20
CA ARG A 16 -14.68 -0.26 -30.21
C ARG A 16 -14.64 0.75 -29.07
N THR A 17 -15.41 0.47 -28.03
CA THR A 17 -15.33 1.14 -26.74
C THR A 17 -13.91 0.97 -26.23
N SER A 18 -13.08 1.98 -26.49
CA SER A 18 -11.78 2.14 -25.89
C SER A 18 -11.99 2.14 -24.37
N PHE A 19 -11.69 1.02 -23.73
CA PHE A 19 -11.51 0.93 -22.30
C PHE A 19 -10.30 1.82 -22.00
N LYS A 20 -10.58 3.09 -21.69
CA LYS A 20 -9.57 4.09 -21.37
C LYS A 20 -8.98 3.71 -20.03
N THR A 21 -7.86 3.00 -20.10
CA THR A 21 -6.88 2.76 -19.04
C THR A 21 -6.85 3.93 -18.06
N VAL A 22 -7.34 3.70 -16.84
CA VAL A 22 -7.37 4.69 -15.73
C VAL A 22 -5.96 5.02 -15.22
N SER A 23 -4.91 4.43 -15.81
CA SER A 23 -3.53 4.56 -15.34
C SER A 23 -2.81 5.86 -15.75
N GLU A 24 -3.37 6.69 -16.65
CA GLU A 24 -2.70 7.93 -17.11
C GLU A 24 -3.27 9.23 -16.51
N ALA A 25 -4.41 9.19 -15.80
CA ALA A 25 -5.08 10.41 -15.37
C ALA A 25 -4.61 10.98 -14.02
N SER A 26 -3.84 10.24 -13.20
CA SER A 26 -3.49 10.69 -11.84
C SER A 26 -2.07 11.22 -11.66
N VAL A 27 -1.18 11.03 -12.65
CA VAL A 27 0.23 11.51 -12.57
C VAL A 27 0.47 12.83 -13.30
N ASN A 28 -0.50 13.31 -14.08
CA ASN A 28 -0.37 14.56 -14.86
C ASN A 28 -1.33 15.67 -14.41
N SER A 29 -1.89 15.60 -13.19
CA SER A 29 -2.71 16.68 -12.67
C SER A 29 -1.86 17.94 -12.44
N PRO A 30 -2.25 19.13 -12.95
CA PRO A 30 -1.49 20.37 -12.76
C PRO A 30 -1.31 20.72 -11.27
N ALA A 31 -2.21 20.26 -10.40
CA ALA A 31 -2.09 20.39 -8.95
C ALA A 31 -0.91 19.60 -8.35
N ALA A 32 -0.59 18.41 -8.88
CA ALA A 32 0.57 17.63 -8.43
C ALA A 32 1.88 18.29 -8.87
N ARG A 33 1.91 18.80 -10.11
CA ARG A 33 3.08 19.49 -10.69
C ARG A 33 3.35 20.84 -10.00
N ALA A 34 2.29 21.60 -9.67
CA ALA A 34 2.41 22.86 -8.90
C ALA A 34 2.84 22.65 -7.44
N SER A 35 2.61 21.45 -6.89
CA SER A 35 3.08 21.09 -5.54
C SER A 35 4.56 20.68 -5.55
N LEU A 36 5.00 20.01 -6.61
CA LEU A 36 6.40 19.66 -6.84
C LEU A 36 7.26 20.91 -7.07
N ASP A 37 6.80 21.86 -7.89
CA ASP A 37 7.49 23.11 -8.21
C ASP A 37 7.74 24.01 -6.98
N LYS A 38 6.74 24.11 -6.08
CA LYS A 38 6.89 24.83 -4.80
C LYS A 38 7.83 24.17 -3.80
N THR A 39 8.22 22.92 -4.05
CA THR A 39 9.14 22.17 -3.20
C THR A 39 10.60 22.49 -3.55
N ASP A 40 10.90 22.83 -4.79
CA ASP A 40 12.27 23.15 -5.24
C ASP A 40 12.79 24.47 -4.65
N GLU A 41 11.97 25.54 -4.59
CA GLU A 41 12.41 26.85 -4.07
C GLU A 41 12.56 26.92 -2.55
N ARG A 42 12.04 25.93 -1.81
CA ARG A 42 12.10 25.86 -0.32
C ARG A 42 12.72 24.55 0.17
N GLY A 43 13.34 23.80 -0.74
CA GLY A 43 13.79 22.42 -0.54
C GLY A 43 14.64 22.17 0.72
N PRO A 44 15.68 22.97 1.01
CA PRO A 44 16.54 22.69 2.16
C PRO A 44 15.85 22.99 3.50
N ASP A 45 15.10 24.09 3.62
CA ASP A 45 14.49 24.50 4.90
C ASP A 45 13.26 23.67 5.26
N LEU A 46 12.44 23.31 4.27
CA LEU A 46 11.28 22.42 4.50
C LEU A 46 11.72 21.00 4.82
N GLY A 47 12.73 20.49 4.12
CA GLY A 47 13.28 19.15 4.39
C GLY A 47 13.84 19.05 5.80
N THR A 48 14.58 20.06 6.25
CA THR A 48 15.21 20.08 7.58
C THR A 48 14.16 20.18 8.70
N GLN A 49 13.14 21.02 8.54
CA GLN A 49 12.05 21.13 9.52
C GLN A 49 11.15 19.89 9.55
N ALA A 50 10.83 19.32 8.39
CA ALA A 50 10.05 18.09 8.29
C ALA A 50 10.79 16.93 8.97
N ARG A 51 12.10 16.82 8.73
CA ARG A 51 12.96 15.82 9.37
C ARG A 51 13.01 15.99 10.88
N ALA A 52 13.24 17.21 11.39
CA ALA A 52 13.29 17.46 12.83
C ALA A 52 11.96 17.14 13.53
N LYS A 53 10.82 17.42 12.89
CA LYS A 53 9.50 17.00 13.40
C LYS A 53 9.32 15.49 13.35
N ALA A 54 9.69 14.85 12.24
CA ALA A 54 9.60 13.40 12.08
C ALA A 54 10.44 12.66 13.12
N GLU A 55 11.66 13.13 13.40
CA GLU A 55 12.54 12.58 14.44
C GLU A 55 11.88 12.67 15.82
N LYS A 56 11.34 13.83 16.20
CA LYS A 56 10.61 13.98 17.48
C LYS A 56 9.39 13.08 17.58
N LEU A 57 8.59 12.98 16.53
CA LEU A 57 7.43 12.07 16.52
C LEU A 57 7.88 10.61 16.60
N ALA A 58 8.97 10.23 15.92
CA ALA A 58 9.50 8.88 15.97
C ALA A 58 9.98 8.52 17.38
N ASP A 59 10.66 9.43 18.07
CA ASP A 59 11.10 9.21 19.45
C ASP A 59 9.92 9.08 20.42
N GLN A 60 8.91 9.94 20.29
CA GLN A 60 7.67 9.81 21.07
C GLN A 60 6.95 8.49 20.80
N ALA A 61 6.87 8.08 19.53
CA ALA A 61 6.28 6.82 19.14
C ALA A 61 7.04 5.63 19.72
N LYS A 62 8.38 5.66 19.75
CA LYS A 62 9.19 4.58 20.38
C LYS A 62 8.88 4.43 21.86
N VAL A 63 8.81 5.54 22.61
CA VAL A 63 8.47 5.50 24.05
C VAL A 63 7.06 4.96 24.27
N ALA A 64 6.08 5.46 23.50
CA ALA A 64 4.69 5.04 23.62
C ALA A 64 4.50 3.56 23.20
N ALA A 65 5.18 3.12 22.15
CA ALA A 65 5.17 1.75 21.68
C ALA A 65 5.81 0.82 22.71
N GLY A 66 6.95 1.18 23.30
CA GLY A 66 7.63 0.38 24.31
C GLY A 66 6.72 0.03 25.50
N ALA A 67 5.95 1.00 26.00
CA ALA A 67 5.05 0.80 27.14
C ALA A 67 3.83 -0.11 26.86
N LYS A 68 3.50 -0.36 25.58
CA LYS A 68 2.37 -1.21 25.17
C LYS A 68 2.80 -2.35 24.24
N ALA A 69 4.10 -2.56 24.09
CA ALA A 69 4.64 -3.39 23.02
C ALA A 69 4.16 -4.83 23.14
N ASP A 70 4.16 -5.39 24.34
CA ASP A 70 3.95 -6.82 24.54
C ASP A 70 2.47 -7.22 24.34
N ASP A 71 1.53 -6.45 24.88
CA ASP A 71 0.10 -6.65 24.65
C ASP A 71 -0.30 -6.49 23.17
N VAL A 72 0.35 -5.55 22.47
CA VAL A 72 0.12 -5.34 21.04
C VAL A 72 0.73 -6.46 20.22
N LYS A 73 1.93 -6.93 20.55
CA LYS A 73 2.60 -8.05 19.84
C LYS A 73 1.78 -9.33 19.93
N ASP A 74 1.31 -9.69 21.12
CA ASP A 74 0.54 -10.92 21.32
C ASP A 74 -0.79 -10.89 20.55
N LYS A 75 -1.49 -9.75 20.61
CA LYS A 75 -2.76 -9.55 19.88
C LYS A 75 -2.56 -9.47 18.37
N ALA A 76 -1.47 -8.87 17.91
CA ALA A 76 -1.15 -8.77 16.50
C ALA A 76 -0.74 -10.15 15.95
N GLY A 77 0.13 -10.88 16.65
CA GLY A 77 0.57 -12.21 16.27
C GLY A 77 -0.59 -13.18 16.10
N HIS A 78 -1.52 -13.21 17.06
CA HIS A 78 -2.73 -14.05 16.96
C HIS A 78 -3.58 -13.68 15.73
N ARG A 79 -3.92 -12.40 15.55
CA ARG A 79 -4.75 -11.98 14.40
C ARG A 79 -4.11 -12.27 13.05
N ILE A 80 -2.79 -12.14 12.96
CA ILE A 80 -2.04 -12.43 11.73
C ILE A 80 -2.04 -13.94 11.46
N SER A 81 -1.83 -14.77 12.50
CA SER A 81 -1.94 -16.23 12.39
C SER A 81 -3.35 -16.66 11.96
N ASP A 82 -4.39 -16.14 12.61
CA ASP A 82 -5.80 -16.46 12.28
C ASP A 82 -6.13 -16.07 10.82
N THR A 83 -5.58 -14.94 10.37
CA THR A 83 -5.73 -14.49 8.98
C THR A 83 -4.99 -15.40 8.01
N ALA A 84 -3.76 -15.81 8.34
CA ALA A 84 -2.97 -16.73 7.53
C ALA A 84 -3.70 -18.09 7.40
N ASP A 85 -4.27 -18.59 8.49
CA ASP A 85 -5.07 -19.81 8.50
C ASP A 85 -6.32 -19.65 7.64
N THR A 86 -7.03 -18.52 7.75
CA THR A 86 -8.21 -18.23 6.92
C THR A 86 -7.86 -18.20 5.43
N ILE A 87 -6.74 -17.54 5.07
CA ILE A 87 -6.25 -17.48 3.68
C ILE A 87 -5.88 -18.87 3.18
N ARG A 88 -5.15 -19.65 3.98
CA ARG A 88 -4.77 -21.02 3.65
C ARG A 88 -6.00 -21.91 3.48
N ASN A 89 -7.00 -21.75 4.34
CA ASN A 89 -8.26 -22.50 4.26
C ASN A 89 -9.05 -22.15 3.00
N ALA A 90 -9.20 -20.85 2.68
CA ALA A 90 -9.83 -20.40 1.45
C ALA A 90 -9.06 -20.87 0.21
N GLY A 91 -7.73 -20.88 0.25
CA GLY A 91 -6.88 -21.42 -0.80
C GLY A 91 -7.18 -22.89 -1.12
N ARG A 92 -7.47 -23.71 -0.10
CA ARG A 92 -7.83 -25.12 -0.28
C ARG A 92 -9.16 -25.31 -1.00
N GLU A 93 -10.06 -24.32 -0.99
CA GLU A 93 -11.31 -24.37 -1.76
C GLU A 93 -11.09 -24.25 -3.26
N PHE A 94 -9.96 -23.66 -3.71
CA PHE A 94 -9.68 -23.44 -5.13
C PHE A 94 -9.13 -24.67 -5.87
N GLY A 95 -9.04 -25.83 -5.22
CA GLY A 95 -8.41 -27.04 -5.76
C GLY A 95 -6.89 -26.96 -5.66
N ALA A 96 -6.27 -28.08 -5.23
CA ALA A 96 -4.86 -28.12 -4.82
C ALA A 96 -3.86 -27.73 -5.92
N ASP A 97 -4.22 -27.91 -7.19
CA ASP A 97 -3.37 -27.60 -8.35
C ASP A 97 -3.61 -26.19 -8.93
N SER A 98 -4.45 -25.37 -8.30
CA SER A 98 -4.73 -24.02 -8.77
C SER A 98 -3.61 -23.05 -8.39
N TYR A 99 -3.33 -22.09 -9.27
CA TYR A 99 -2.38 -21.02 -9.01
C TYR A 99 -2.78 -20.19 -7.77
N GLN A 100 -4.08 -20.08 -7.52
CA GLN A 100 -4.67 -19.41 -6.37
C GLN A 100 -4.34 -20.13 -5.06
N ALA A 101 -4.41 -21.47 -5.03
CA ALA A 101 -4.01 -22.26 -3.87
C ALA A 101 -2.53 -22.05 -3.54
N TYR A 102 -1.66 -22.07 -4.55
CA TYR A 102 -0.22 -21.81 -4.36
C TYR A 102 0.06 -20.39 -3.85
N ALA A 103 -0.59 -19.38 -4.44
CA ALA A 103 -0.44 -18.00 -4.01
C ALA A 103 -0.95 -17.77 -2.58
N ALA A 104 -2.08 -18.40 -2.21
CA ALA A 104 -2.62 -18.36 -0.87
C ALA A 104 -1.68 -19.04 0.13
N ASP A 105 -1.07 -20.17 -0.23
CA ASP A 105 -0.13 -20.89 0.63
C ASP A 105 1.14 -20.08 0.90
N TYR A 106 1.72 -19.49 -0.16
CA TYR A 106 2.88 -18.60 -0.05
C TYR A 106 2.60 -17.38 0.82
N LEU A 107 1.42 -16.78 0.67
CA LEU A 107 1.02 -15.64 1.47
C LEU A 107 0.81 -16.04 2.93
N ALA A 108 0.13 -17.16 3.20
CA ALA A 108 -0.08 -17.67 4.54
C ALA A 108 1.25 -17.99 5.25
N ASP A 109 2.19 -18.64 4.57
CA ASP A 109 3.53 -18.92 5.12
C ASP A 109 4.31 -17.64 5.44
N SER A 110 4.24 -16.65 4.55
CA SER A 110 4.85 -15.33 4.76
C SER A 110 4.26 -14.61 5.98
N LEU A 111 2.94 -14.70 6.16
CA LEU A 111 2.23 -14.12 7.32
C LEU A 111 2.56 -14.86 8.61
N ASN A 112 2.64 -16.19 8.60
CA ASN A 112 2.99 -16.97 9.77
C ASN A 112 4.43 -16.67 10.25
N LYS A 113 5.39 -16.59 9.32
CA LYS A 113 6.76 -16.16 9.61
C LYS A 113 6.81 -14.74 10.19
N ALA A 114 5.92 -13.85 9.75
CA ALA A 114 5.80 -12.52 10.32
C ALA A 114 5.21 -12.54 11.74
N ALA A 115 4.17 -13.34 11.98
CA ALA A 115 3.57 -13.51 13.30
C ALA A 115 4.57 -14.05 14.32
N GLU A 116 5.38 -15.04 13.93
CA GLU A 116 6.41 -15.60 14.80
C GLU A 116 7.48 -14.56 15.17
N ARG A 117 7.99 -13.81 14.18
CA ARG A 117 8.96 -12.72 14.44
C ARG A 117 8.42 -11.62 15.37
N ILE A 118 7.14 -11.31 15.26
CA ILE A 118 6.46 -10.34 16.15
C ILE A 118 6.40 -10.89 17.58
N ARG A 119 6.13 -12.20 17.74
CA ARG A 119 6.08 -12.88 19.03
C ARG A 119 7.45 -13.07 19.67
N THR A 120 8.49 -13.34 18.88
CA THR A 120 9.86 -13.60 19.40
C THR A 120 10.65 -12.32 19.71
N HIS A 121 10.00 -11.15 19.77
CA HIS A 121 10.59 -9.85 20.12
C HIS A 121 11.74 -9.37 19.22
N ASP A 122 11.90 -9.91 18.01
CA ASP A 122 12.96 -9.47 17.08
C ASP A 122 12.53 -8.22 16.27
N LEU A 123 12.08 -7.19 16.98
CA LEU A 123 11.65 -5.94 16.33
C LEU A 123 12.83 -5.03 16.02
N GLU A 124 13.92 -5.14 16.78
CA GLU A 124 15.11 -4.31 16.58
C GLU A 124 15.85 -4.70 15.30
N GLY A 125 16.02 -6.01 15.04
CA GLY A 125 16.57 -6.51 13.79
C GLY A 125 15.72 -6.12 12.57
N VAL A 126 14.40 -6.28 12.68
CA VAL A 126 13.44 -5.88 11.64
C VAL A 126 13.50 -4.38 11.37
N ALA A 127 13.65 -3.54 12.39
CA ALA A 127 13.76 -2.09 12.22
C ALA A 127 15.05 -1.69 11.49
N LEU A 128 16.17 -2.36 11.79
CA LEU A 128 17.44 -2.13 11.12
C LEU A 128 17.36 -2.51 9.63
N GLU A 129 16.77 -3.67 9.32
CA GLU A 129 16.61 -4.13 7.95
C GLU A 129 15.63 -3.24 7.16
N ALA A 130 14.53 -2.81 7.79
CA ALA A 130 13.60 -1.85 7.21
C ALA A 130 14.28 -0.51 6.90
N SER A 131 15.19 -0.03 7.76
CA SER A 131 15.97 1.18 7.51
C SER A 131 16.89 1.04 6.29
N ALA A 132 17.57 -0.10 6.18
CA ALA A 132 18.42 -0.40 5.02
C ALA A 132 17.60 -0.48 3.71
N PHE A 133 16.44 -1.15 3.75
CA PHE A 133 15.51 -1.21 2.63
C PHE A 133 14.99 0.17 2.22
N ALA A 134 14.65 1.02 3.20
CA ALA A 134 14.14 2.36 2.96
C ALA A 134 15.13 3.24 2.22
N ARG A 135 16.42 3.16 2.58
CA ARG A 135 17.50 3.88 1.90
C ARG A 135 17.69 3.40 0.45
N ARG A 136 17.44 2.12 0.19
CA ARG A 136 17.62 1.52 -1.14
C ARG A 136 16.42 1.73 -2.06
N ASN A 137 15.22 1.85 -1.50
CA ASN A 137 13.95 1.95 -2.26
C ASN A 137 13.08 3.11 -1.74
N PRO A 138 13.51 4.38 -1.89
CA PRO A 138 12.79 5.52 -1.33
C PRO A 138 11.37 5.68 -1.88
N ALA A 139 11.14 5.36 -3.16
CA ALA A 139 9.81 5.45 -3.77
C ALA A 139 8.79 4.48 -3.14
N VAL A 140 9.22 3.26 -2.81
CA VAL A 140 8.37 2.25 -2.15
C VAL A 140 7.97 2.73 -0.77
N VAL A 141 8.90 3.32 -0.02
CA VAL A 141 8.62 3.84 1.32
C VAL A 141 7.70 5.04 1.29
N LEU A 142 7.92 5.99 0.37
CA LEU A 142 7.03 7.15 0.25
C LEU A 142 5.60 6.74 -0.13
N GLY A 143 5.45 5.81 -1.09
CA GLY A 143 4.15 5.26 -1.46
C GLY A 143 3.49 4.49 -0.31
N GLY A 144 4.24 3.62 0.37
CA GLY A 144 3.76 2.86 1.51
C GLY A 144 3.33 3.75 2.69
N ALA A 145 4.14 4.76 3.02
CA ALA A 145 3.84 5.71 4.08
C ALA A 145 2.58 6.53 3.77
N ALA A 146 2.39 6.94 2.51
CA ALA A 146 1.17 7.64 2.10
C ALA A 146 -0.08 6.77 2.27
N LEU A 147 -0.03 5.50 1.84
CA LEU A 147 -1.13 4.56 1.99
C LEU A 147 -1.43 4.25 3.46
N LEU A 148 -0.40 3.98 4.26
CA LEU A 148 -0.54 3.75 5.70
C LEU A 148 -1.11 4.97 6.42
N GLY A 149 -0.62 6.17 6.10
CA GLY A 149 -1.12 7.43 6.65
C GLY A 149 -2.58 7.68 6.30
N PHE A 150 -2.98 7.40 5.05
CA PHE A 150 -4.37 7.49 4.63
C PHE A 150 -5.26 6.47 5.36
N ALA A 151 -4.82 5.22 5.48
CA ALA A 151 -5.57 4.19 6.20
C ALA A 151 -5.73 4.54 7.69
N ALA A 152 -4.67 5.03 8.33
CA ALA A 152 -4.73 5.52 9.71
C ALA A 152 -5.69 6.70 9.84
N ALA A 153 -5.60 7.70 8.97
CA ALA A 153 -6.53 8.84 8.95
C ALA A 153 -7.98 8.38 8.74
N ARG A 154 -8.19 7.39 7.87
CA ARG A 154 -9.52 6.81 7.61
C ARG A 154 -10.10 6.10 8.82
N LEU A 155 -9.27 5.43 9.63
CA LEU A 155 -9.68 4.75 10.86
C LEU A 155 -9.96 5.74 11.99
N LEU A 156 -9.16 6.79 12.12
CA LEU A 156 -9.41 7.90 13.05
C LEU A 156 -10.74 8.58 12.71
N LYS A 157 -11.00 8.88 11.43
CA LYS A 157 -12.26 9.46 10.96
C LYS A 157 -13.47 8.53 11.22
N ALA A 158 -13.28 7.22 11.06
CA ALA A 158 -14.31 6.22 11.35
C ALA A 158 -14.60 6.07 12.85
N SER A 159 -13.65 6.42 13.71
CA SER A 159 -13.81 6.36 15.17
C SER A 159 -14.59 7.57 15.69
N ASP A 160 -14.38 8.75 15.10
CA ASP A 160 -15.15 9.98 15.40
C ASP A 160 -16.64 9.84 15.06
N SER A 161 -16.97 9.10 14.00
CA SER A 161 -18.37 8.80 13.61
C SER A 161 -19.08 7.83 14.55
N ARG A 162 -18.34 7.12 15.41
CA ARG A 162 -18.87 6.12 16.36
C ARG A 162 -19.05 6.69 17.78
N GLY A 163 -18.59 7.93 18.02
CA GLY A 163 -18.72 8.65 19.29
C GLY A 163 -19.92 9.59 19.39
N ARG A 164 -20.82 9.60 18.40
CA ARG A 164 -22.11 10.29 18.47
C ARG A 164 -23.26 9.32 18.18
N ALA A 165 -23.62 8.54 19.19
CA ALA A 165 -24.89 7.84 19.32
C ALA A 165 -25.29 7.90 20.79
#